data_AF-A0A959KKH4-F1
#
_entry.id   AF-A0A959KKH4-F1
#
_cell.length_a   1.000
_cell.length_b   1.000
_cell.length_c   1.000
_cell.angle_alpha   90.00
_cell.angle_beta   90.00
_cell.angle_gamma   90.00
#
_symmetry.space_group_name_H-M   'P 1'
#
loop_
_entity.id
_entity.type
_entity.pdbx_description
1 polymer ?
#
loop_
_entity_poly.entity_id
_entity_poly.type
_entity_poly.pdbx_seq_one_letter_code
_entity_poly.pdbx_strand_id
1 'polypeptide(L)'
;AHSLEEAISIAVENEETEAFVIGGGEIYRQSMPFLDRVYLTRVDIEVEGDVFFPELPAEEWKLVSSEPHGPDEKNPMTYTFEVYERL
;
A
#
# COMPACT_ATOMS: atom_id res chain seq x y z
N ALA A 1 17.77 -3.12 11.59
CA ALA A 1 16.55 -2.68 12.30
C ALA A 1 15.82 -3.88 12.84
N HIS A 2 15.39 -3.80 14.10
CA HIS A 2 14.57 -4.79 14.79
C HIS A 2 13.20 -4.24 15.21
N SER A 3 12.86 -3.02 14.77
CA SER A 3 11.51 -2.44 14.84
C SER A 3 11.20 -1.64 13.57
N LEU A 4 9.94 -1.25 13.39
CA LEU A 4 9.53 -0.38 12.29
C LEU A 4 10.14 1.01 12.41
N GLU A 5 10.18 1.56 13.61
CA GLU A 5 10.75 2.87 13.89
C GLU A 5 12.24 2.91 13.54
N GLU A 6 13.01 1.89 13.93
CA GLU A 6 14.42 1.78 13.54
C GLU A 6 14.58 1.69 12.01
N ALA A 7 13.69 0.98 11.32
CA ALA A 7 13.73 0.86 9.86
C ALA A 7 13.42 2.21 9.18
N ILE A 8 12.43 2.93 9.68
CA ILE A 8 12.06 4.27 9.20
C ILE A 8 13.21 5.26 9.47
N SER A 9 13.82 5.22 10.65
CA SER A 9 14.96 6.08 10.99
C SER A 9 16.14 5.90 10.02
N ILE A 10 16.43 4.69 9.57
CA ILE A 10 17.48 4.45 8.57
C ILE A 10 17.20 5.19 7.27
N ALA A 11 15.94 5.21 6.80
CA ALA A 11 15.57 5.95 5.59
C ALA A 11 15.75 7.47 5.79
N VAL A 12 15.35 7.98 6.95
CA VAL A 12 15.53 9.39 7.32
C VAL A 12 17.02 9.77 7.41
N GLU A 13 17.85 8.93 8.03
CA GLU A 13 19.30 9.13 8.17
C GLU A 13 20.02 9.11 6.82
N ASN A 14 19.51 8.34 5.86
CA ASN A 14 20.03 8.29 4.50
C ASN A 14 19.48 9.43 3.60
N GLU A 15 18.71 10.37 4.16
CA GLU A 15 18.08 11.48 3.42
C GLU A 15 17.17 11.01 2.27
N GLU A 16 16.55 9.83 2.40
CA GLU A 16 15.60 9.31 1.42
C GLU A 16 14.33 10.17 1.42
N THR A 17 13.76 10.40 0.24
CA THR A 17 12.54 11.20 0.10
C THR A 17 11.27 10.41 0.36
N GLU A 18 11.32 9.09 0.24
CA GLU A 18 10.17 8.19 0.45
C GLU A 18 10.64 6.79 0.85
N ALA A 19 10.01 6.21 1.88
CA ALA A 19 10.25 4.84 2.30
C ALA A 19 9.01 3.98 2.03
N PHE A 20 9.20 2.82 1.41
CA PHE A 20 8.10 1.92 1.04
C PHE A 20 8.02 0.71 1.95
N VAL A 21 6.82 0.50 2.52
CA VAL A 21 6.47 -0.75 3.20
C VAL A 21 5.86 -1.71 2.18
N ILE A 22 6.53 -2.85 1.94
CA ILE A 22 6.14 -3.81 0.90
C ILE A 22 5.51 -5.11 1.44
N GLY A 23 5.12 -5.13 2.72
CA GLY A 23 4.39 -6.23 3.35
C GLY A 23 5.27 -7.27 4.06
N GLY A 24 4.74 -8.44 4.45
CA GLY A 24 3.36 -8.94 4.23
C GLY A 24 2.31 -8.42 5.23
N GLY A 25 1.18 -9.12 5.36
CA GLY A 25 -0.02 -8.65 6.09
C GLY A 25 0.21 -8.14 7.53
N GLU A 26 1.09 -8.79 8.29
CA GLU A 26 1.44 -8.32 9.65
C GLU A 26 2.26 -7.03 9.64
N ILE A 27 3.20 -6.90 8.69
CA ILE A 27 3.98 -5.68 8.51
C ILE A 27 3.06 -4.53 8.09
N TYR A 28 2.09 -4.79 7.20
CA TYR A 28 1.09 -3.77 6.85
C TYR A 28 0.31 -3.31 8.08
N ARG A 29 -0.25 -4.23 8.88
CA ARG A 29 -0.98 -3.89 10.11
C ARG A 29 -0.17 -3.03 11.07
N GLN A 30 1.07 -3.42 11.37
CA GLN A 30 1.94 -2.68 12.26
C GLN A 30 2.36 -1.32 11.68
N SER A 31 2.49 -1.24 10.35
CA SER A 31 2.92 -0.02 9.67
C SER A 31 1.84 1.04 9.56
N MET A 32 0.55 0.67 9.66
CA MET A 32 -0.59 1.58 9.43
C MET A 32 -0.42 2.94 10.11
N PRO A 33 -0.06 3.07 11.41
CA PRO A 33 0.10 4.38 12.04
C PRO A 33 1.14 5.30 11.40
N PHE A 34 2.13 4.75 10.69
CA PHE A 34 3.25 5.47 10.11
C PHE A 34 3.08 5.82 8.62
N LEU A 35 2.02 5.33 7.96
CA LEU A 35 1.83 5.53 6.52
C LEU A 35 1.21 6.91 6.23
N ASP A 36 1.84 7.66 5.32
CA ASP A 36 1.28 8.91 4.78
C ASP A 36 0.47 8.68 3.49
N ARG A 37 0.86 7.66 2.71
CA ARG A 37 0.29 7.32 1.41
C ARG A 37 0.24 5.82 1.20
N VAL A 38 -0.80 5.33 0.53
CA VAL A 38 -0.93 3.93 0.10
C VAL A 38 -1.05 3.89 -1.41
N TYR A 39 -0.10 3.19 -2.04
CA TYR A 39 -0.17 2.81 -3.45
C TYR A 39 -0.76 1.40 -3.53
N LEU A 40 -1.98 1.29 -4.04
CA LEU A 40 -2.75 0.05 -4.05
C LEU A 40 -3.04 -0.39 -5.48
N THR A 41 -2.65 -1.61 -5.83
CA THR A 41 -3.11 -2.26 -7.06
C THR A 41 -4.32 -3.12 -6.74
N ARG A 42 -5.51 -2.69 -7.17
CA ARG A 42 -6.74 -3.47 -7.02
C ARG A 42 -6.94 -4.36 -8.24
N VAL A 43 -6.66 -5.65 -8.09
CA VAL A 43 -6.86 -6.65 -9.16
C VAL A 43 -8.30 -7.17 -9.07
N ASP A 44 -9.03 -7.14 -10.18
CA ASP A 44 -10.44 -7.55 -10.27
C ASP A 44 -10.55 -9.07 -10.44
N ILE A 45 -10.24 -9.80 -9.37
CA ILE A 45 -10.31 -11.26 -9.30
C ILE A 45 -10.87 -11.71 -7.96
N GLU A 46 -11.50 -12.88 -7.96
CA GLU A 46 -11.88 -13.57 -6.73
C GLU A 46 -10.81 -14.61 -6.39
N VAL A 47 -10.28 -14.54 -5.17
CA VAL A 47 -9.27 -15.48 -4.65
C VAL A 47 -9.61 -15.88 -3.23
N GLU A 48 -9.30 -17.12 -2.87
CA GLU A 48 -9.31 -17.55 -1.48
C GLU A 48 -8.04 -17.07 -0.77
N GLY A 49 -8.17 -16.55 0.45
CA GLY A 49 -7.05 -16.05 1.24
C GLY A 49 -7.38 -15.97 2.72
N ASP A 50 -6.35 -16.09 3.54
CA ASP A 50 -6.37 -16.00 5.01
C ASP A 50 -5.68 -14.73 5.53
N VAL A 51 -5.02 -13.97 4.64
CA VAL A 51 -4.35 -12.71 4.93
C VAL A 51 -4.95 -11.61 4.09
N PHE A 52 -5.35 -10.53 4.76
CA PHE A 52 -5.97 -9.36 4.15
C PHE A 52 -5.14 -8.11 4.43
N PHE A 53 -5.12 -7.19 3.47
CA PHE A 53 -4.61 -5.84 3.68
C PHE A 53 -5.52 -5.11 4.69
N PRO A 54 -4.97 -4.25 5.58
CA PRO A 54 -5.79 -3.47 6.52
C PRO A 54 -6.83 -2.59 5.81
N GLU A 55 -7.95 -2.34 6.46
CA GLU A 55 -8.95 -1.41 5.92
C GLU A 55 -8.39 0.03 5.87
N LEU A 56 -8.89 0.82 4.92
CA LEU A 56 -8.61 2.25 4.79
C LEU A 56 -9.91 3.03 5.06
N PRO A 57 -10.21 3.37 6.33
CA PRO A 57 -11.43 4.09 6.68
C PRO A 57 -11.50 5.45 5.98
N ALA A 58 -12.68 5.82 5.50
CA ALA A 58 -12.88 7.07 4.76
C ALA A 58 -12.69 8.33 5.65
N GLU A 59 -12.73 8.16 6.98
CA GLU A 59 -12.45 9.20 7.97
C GLU A 59 -10.94 9.48 8.12
N GLU A 60 -10.08 8.56 7.69
CA GLU A 60 -8.62 8.67 7.80
C GLU A 60 -7.92 8.76 6.44
N TRP A 61 -8.56 8.27 5.37
CA TRP A 61 -7.95 8.12 4.06
C TRP A 61 -8.80 8.67 2.94
N LYS A 62 -8.15 9.29 1.97
CA LYS A 62 -8.77 9.85 0.77
C LYS A 62 -8.15 9.25 -0.48
N LEU A 63 -8.98 8.71 -1.37
CA LEU A 63 -8.56 8.35 -2.73
C LEU A 63 -8.25 9.61 -3.53
N VAL A 64 -7.01 9.76 -3.96
CA VAL A 64 -6.52 10.94 -4.71
C VAL A 64 -6.18 10.63 -6.17
N SER A 65 -5.94 9.37 -6.52
CA SER A 65 -5.74 8.92 -7.89
C SER A 65 -6.35 7.54 -8.12
N SER A 66 -6.90 7.31 -9.31
CA SER A 66 -7.48 6.03 -9.73
C SER A 66 -7.30 5.88 -11.23
N GLU A 67 -6.44 4.95 -11.64
CA GLU A 67 -6.11 4.68 -13.04
C GLU A 67 -6.49 3.22 -13.39
N PRO A 68 -7.61 3.01 -14.12
CA PRO A 68 -8.05 1.67 -14.49
C PRO A 68 -7.28 1.15 -15.72
N HIS A 69 -6.94 -0.14 -15.68
CA HIS A 69 -6.29 -0.87 -16.75
C HIS A 69 -7.10 -2.11 -17.12
N GLY A 70 -7.39 -2.24 -18.41
CA GLY A 70 -7.96 -3.47 -18.96
C GLY A 70 -6.87 -4.49 -19.30
N PRO A 71 -7.27 -5.73 -19.63
CA PRO A 71 -6.34 -6.77 -20.03
C PRO A 71 -5.65 -6.44 -21.36
N ASP A 72 -4.39 -6.88 -21.49
CA ASP A 72 -3.58 -6.78 -22.70
C ASP A 72 -2.78 -8.08 -22.97
N GLU A 73 -1.92 -8.06 -24.00
CA GLU A 73 -1.11 -9.22 -24.38
C GLU A 73 -0.14 -9.70 -23.28
N LYS A 74 0.24 -8.82 -22.35
CA LYS A 74 1.19 -9.09 -21.27
C LYS A 74 0.51 -9.41 -19.94
N ASN A 75 -0.68 -8.86 -19.70
CA ASN A 75 -1.45 -9.07 -18.49
C ASN A 75 -2.94 -9.29 -18.81
N PRO A 76 -3.49 -10.50 -18.61
CA PRO A 76 -4.89 -10.80 -18.91
C PRO A 76 -5.87 -10.32 -17.82
N MET A 77 -5.39 -9.68 -16.76
CA MET A 77 -6.22 -9.23 -15.64
C MET A 77 -6.65 -7.78 -15.81
N THR A 78 -7.89 -7.48 -15.42
CA THR A 78 -8.32 -6.11 -15.15
C THR A 78 -7.79 -5.69 -13.78
N TYR A 79 -7.22 -4.50 -13.68
CA TYR A 79 -6.76 -3.96 -12.40
C TYR A 79 -6.80 -2.42 -12.41
N THR A 80 -6.80 -1.83 -11.23
CA THR A 80 -6.75 -0.37 -11.06
C THR A 80 -5.58 0.00 -10.18
N PHE A 81 -4.77 0.97 -10.59
CA PHE A 81 -3.82 1.64 -9.70
C PHE A 81 -4.54 2.75 -8.94
N GLU A 82 -4.62 2.59 -7.63
CA GLU A 82 -5.23 3.55 -6.70
C GLU A 82 -4.12 4.17 -5.83
N VAL A 83 -4.25 5.47 -5.56
CA VAL A 83 -3.41 6.16 -4.58
C VAL A 83 -4.31 6.78 -3.54
N TYR A 84 -4.08 6.41 -2.29
CA TYR A 84 -4.73 7.00 -1.12
C TYR A 84 -3.73 7.86 -0.36
N GLU A 85 -4.17 9.02 0.11
CA GLU A 85 -3.43 9.86 1.05
C GLU A 85 -4.18 9.93 2.38
N ARG A 86 -3.42 9.99 3.47
CA ARG A 86 -4.00 10.25 4.79
C ARG A 86 -4.59 11.67 4.84
N LEU A 87 -5.74 11.81 5.50
CA LEU A 87 -6.46 13.08 5.69
C LEU A 87 -5.77 14.02 6.70
#